data_AF-A0A968YX64-F1
#
_entry.id   AF-A0A968YX64-F1
#
_cell.length_a   1.000
_cell.length_b   1.000
_cell.length_c   1.000
_cell.angle_alpha   90.00
_cell.angle_beta   90.00
_cell.angle_gamma   90.00
#
_symmetry.space_group_name_H-M   'P 1'
#
loop_
_entity.id
_entity.type
_entity.pdbx_description
1 polymer ?
#
loop_
_entity_poly.entity_id
_entity_poly.type
_entity_poly.pdbx_seq_one_letter_code
_entity_poly.pdbx_strand_id
1 'polypeptide(L)'
;MSIKRPILVALTLLVSFLMSLQLLGSWTEPQTQGQLNLFQSDLLLHASEWDELDRATPGSPSLQTSFLGENPIQDALKNYQSVRKSVQKELEQFRSKKGRTQLKTPPSSSNSLRETQRSQPTGGENPKSGKGSKGQLIDELDLRLGILYTQTKDKNKALQTWTQLTQSPHAQASLQKQVPTAQALSGLWKDPPQILPNSEQILNKNLAGWFRFKALSRLYNLQQRQDAVQNLQMSEQETASSAFCDC
;
A
#
# COMPACT_ATOMS: atom_id res chain seq x y z
N MET A 1 -20.77 58.03 -19.82
CA MET A 1 -21.42 56.72 -19.55
C MET A 1 -20.48 55.86 -18.70
N SER A 2 -21.05 55.11 -17.77
CA SER A 2 -20.45 54.76 -16.48
C SER A 2 -19.26 53.78 -16.51
N ILE A 3 -18.10 54.25 -16.03
CA ILE A 3 -16.87 53.48 -15.66
C ILE A 3 -17.15 52.23 -14.79
N LYS A 4 -18.34 52.18 -14.19
CA LYS A 4 -18.84 51.05 -13.40
C LYS A 4 -19.03 49.76 -14.23
N ARG A 5 -19.28 49.88 -15.56
CA ARG A 5 -19.54 48.75 -16.46
C ARG A 5 -18.30 47.88 -16.76
N PRO A 6 -17.11 48.43 -17.12
CA PRO A 6 -15.92 47.60 -17.33
C PRO A 6 -15.40 46.95 -16.04
N ILE A 7 -15.57 47.61 -14.88
CA ILE A 7 -15.18 47.04 -13.57
C ILE A 7 -16.01 45.80 -13.25
N LEU A 8 -17.33 45.84 -13.51
CA LEU A 8 -18.19 44.68 -13.28
C LEU A 8 -17.80 43.51 -14.19
N VAL A 9 -17.50 43.78 -15.47
CA VAL A 9 -17.09 42.74 -16.43
C VAL A 9 -15.74 42.13 -16.04
N ALA A 10 -14.77 42.95 -15.62
CA ALA A 10 -13.49 42.48 -15.12
C ALA A 10 -13.64 41.63 -13.85
N LEU A 11 -14.54 42.02 -12.94
CA LEU A 11 -14.79 41.28 -11.70
C LEU A 11 -15.47 39.93 -11.97
N THR A 12 -16.43 39.87 -12.90
CA THR A 12 -17.09 38.62 -13.28
C THR A 12 -16.12 37.65 -13.96
N LEU A 13 -15.24 38.15 -14.83
CA LEU A 13 -14.19 37.33 -15.45
C LEU A 13 -13.18 36.82 -14.42
N LEU A 14 -12.78 37.66 -13.45
CA LEU A 14 -11.88 37.28 -12.37
C LEU A 14 -12.49 36.17 -11.50
N VAL A 15 -13.76 36.28 -11.13
CA VAL A 15 -14.46 35.27 -10.32
C VAL A 15 -14.62 33.96 -11.11
N SER A 16 -14.98 34.04 -12.39
CA SER A 16 -15.12 32.86 -13.25
C SER A 16 -13.77 32.16 -13.48
N PHE A 17 -12.68 32.93 -13.59
CA PHE A 17 -11.32 32.42 -13.67
C PHE A 17 -10.88 31.75 -12.35
N LEU A 18 -11.18 32.36 -11.20
CA LEU A 18 -10.90 31.79 -9.88
C LEU A 18 -11.71 30.50 -9.62
N MET A 19 -12.96 30.42 -10.08
CA MET A 19 -13.76 29.19 -10.02
C MET A 19 -13.23 28.10 -10.95
N SER A 20 -12.75 28.46 -12.15
CA SER A 20 -12.14 27.52 -13.08
C SER A 20 -10.84 26.90 -12.51
N LEU A 21 -10.09 27.66 -11.72
CA LEU A 21 -8.92 27.15 -10.99
C LEU A 21 -9.30 26.19 -9.84
N GLN A 22 -10.47 26.35 -9.22
CA GLN A 22 -10.96 25.44 -8.16
C GLN A 22 -11.41 24.08 -8.73
N LEU A 23 -11.99 24.08 -9.94
CA LEU A 23 -12.41 22.86 -10.65
C LEU A 23 -11.21 21.98 -11.05
N LEU A 24 -10.09 22.58 -11.46
CA LEU A 24 -8.85 21.82 -11.71
C LEU A 24 -8.28 21.17 -10.44
N GLY A 25 -8.50 21.77 -9.27
CA GLY A 25 -8.09 21.20 -7.98
C GLY A 25 -8.89 19.94 -7.60
N SER A 26 -10.17 19.86 -8.01
CA SER A 26 -11.05 18.72 -7.72
C SER A 26 -10.73 17.47 -8.54
N TRP A 27 -9.97 17.59 -9.64
CA TRP A 27 -9.52 16.44 -10.43
C TRP A 27 -8.24 15.78 -9.90
N THR A 28 -7.75 16.20 -8.73
CA THR A 28 -6.54 15.64 -8.11
C THR A 28 -6.78 14.79 -6.85
N GLU A 29 -7.96 14.18 -6.70
CA GLU A 29 -8.20 13.17 -5.65
C GLU A 29 -8.33 11.75 -6.24
N PRO A 30 -7.25 10.95 -6.29
CA PRO A 30 -7.27 9.58 -6.75
C PRO A 30 -7.56 8.60 -5.60
N GLN A 31 -8.39 8.97 -4.62
CA GLN A 31 -8.52 8.16 -3.39
C GLN A 31 -9.28 6.84 -3.56
N THR A 32 -10.10 6.68 -4.60
CA THR A 32 -10.94 5.48 -4.80
C THR A 32 -10.46 4.54 -5.91
N GLN A 33 -9.63 5.00 -6.85
CA GLN A 33 -9.13 4.15 -7.95
C GLN A 33 -7.96 3.25 -7.51
N GLY A 34 -7.14 3.69 -6.55
CA GLY A 34 -5.94 2.98 -6.15
C GLY A 34 -6.21 1.60 -5.54
N GLN A 35 -7.25 1.44 -4.71
CA GLN A 35 -7.54 0.17 -4.05
C GLN A 35 -8.10 -0.87 -5.02
N LEU A 36 -8.98 -0.47 -5.95
CA LEU A 36 -9.54 -1.39 -6.94
C LEU A 36 -8.45 -1.96 -7.87
N ASN A 37 -7.48 -1.12 -8.26
CA ASN A 37 -6.36 -1.56 -9.10
C ASN A 37 -5.42 -2.53 -8.37
N LEU A 38 -5.31 -2.45 -7.04
CA LEU A 38 -4.53 -3.42 -6.26
C LEU A 38 -5.20 -4.79 -6.22
N PHE A 39 -6.53 -4.84 -6.08
CA PHE A 39 -7.29 -6.10 -6.15
C PHE A 39 -7.16 -6.75 -7.54
N GLN A 40 -7.28 -5.95 -8.61
CA GLN A 40 -7.07 -6.45 -9.98
C GLN A 40 -5.64 -6.96 -10.18
N SER A 41 -4.64 -6.26 -9.63
CA SER A 41 -3.24 -6.69 -9.71
C SER A 41 -2.99 -7.97 -8.90
N ASP A 42 -3.60 -8.10 -7.73
CA ASP A 42 -3.48 -9.31 -6.90
C ASP A 42 -4.14 -10.51 -7.56
N LEU A 43 -5.31 -10.31 -8.19
CA LEU A 43 -5.98 -11.33 -9.01
C LEU A 43 -5.11 -11.74 -10.20
N LEU A 44 -4.54 -10.75 -10.91
CA LEU A 44 -3.65 -11.00 -12.05
C LEU A 44 -2.39 -11.78 -11.64
N LEU A 45 -1.82 -11.46 -10.46
CA LEU A 45 -0.70 -12.20 -9.90
C LEU A 45 -1.08 -13.66 -9.61
N HIS A 46 -2.22 -13.93 -8.98
CA HIS A 46 -2.68 -15.31 -8.76
C HIS A 46 -2.96 -16.04 -10.07
N ALA A 47 -3.58 -15.37 -11.04
CA ALA A 47 -3.85 -15.93 -12.35
C ALA A 47 -2.56 -16.27 -13.13
N SER A 48 -1.48 -15.52 -12.93
CA SER A 48 -0.18 -15.79 -13.57
C SER A 48 0.52 -17.05 -13.05
N GLU A 49 0.08 -17.60 -11.91
CA GLU A 49 0.64 -18.84 -11.33
C GLU A 49 -0.17 -20.07 -11.70
N TRP A 50 -1.30 -19.92 -12.41
CA TRP A 50 -2.16 -21.03 -12.77
C TRP A 50 -1.60 -21.79 -13.98
N ASP A 51 -0.83 -22.85 -13.70
CA ASP A 51 -0.15 -23.68 -14.71
C ASP A 51 -1.11 -24.55 -15.54
N GLU A 52 -2.38 -24.74 -15.13
CA GLU A 52 -3.30 -25.62 -15.86
C GLU A 52 -3.76 -25.05 -17.20
N LEU A 53 -3.78 -23.72 -17.37
CA LEU A 53 -4.06 -23.09 -18.66
C LEU A 53 -3.04 -23.48 -19.73
N ASP A 54 -1.78 -23.67 -19.32
CA ASP A 54 -0.70 -24.07 -20.23
C ASP A 54 -0.65 -25.59 -20.44
N ARG A 55 -1.06 -26.39 -19.44
CA ARG A 55 -1.20 -27.84 -19.58
C ARG A 55 -2.40 -28.26 -20.44
N ALA A 56 -3.46 -27.45 -20.51
CA ALA A 56 -4.65 -27.74 -21.31
C ALA A 56 -4.43 -27.57 -22.83
N THR A 57 -3.46 -26.73 -23.23
CA THR A 57 -3.11 -26.49 -24.64
C THR A 57 -1.59 -26.50 -24.87
N PRO A 58 -0.94 -27.68 -24.84
CA PRO A 58 0.47 -27.78 -25.14
C PRO A 58 0.75 -27.35 -26.59
N GLY A 59 1.51 -26.25 -26.77
CA GLY A 59 1.93 -25.74 -28.09
C GLY A 59 1.23 -24.47 -28.59
N SER A 60 0.31 -23.90 -27.82
CA SER A 60 -0.22 -22.54 -28.08
C SER A 60 0.58 -21.50 -27.28
N PRO A 61 0.69 -20.23 -27.74
CA PRO A 61 1.18 -19.16 -26.86
C PRO A 61 0.32 -19.19 -25.59
N SER A 62 0.96 -19.30 -24.42
CA SER A 62 0.28 -19.45 -23.13
C SER A 62 -0.96 -18.55 -23.09
N LEU A 63 -2.14 -19.13 -22.84
CA LEU A 63 -3.37 -18.34 -22.71
C LEU A 63 -3.17 -17.23 -21.66
N GLN A 64 -2.27 -17.48 -20.71
CA GLN A 64 -1.73 -16.51 -19.78
C GLN A 64 -1.24 -15.23 -20.47
N THR A 65 -0.32 -15.29 -21.44
CA THR A 65 0.19 -14.09 -22.13
C THR A 65 -0.86 -13.33 -22.95
N SER A 66 -1.88 -14.02 -23.47
CA SER A 66 -2.94 -13.39 -24.28
C SER A 66 -4.00 -12.69 -23.42
N PHE A 67 -4.27 -13.21 -22.22
CA PHE A 67 -5.25 -12.65 -21.29
C PHE A 67 -4.64 -11.72 -20.23
N LEU A 68 -3.44 -12.04 -19.73
CA LEU A 68 -2.75 -11.30 -18.66
C LEU A 68 -1.74 -10.26 -19.17
N GLY A 69 -1.43 -10.27 -20.47
CA GLY A 69 -0.39 -9.43 -21.08
C GLY A 69 1.02 -10.04 -21.00
N GLU A 70 2.00 -9.34 -21.57
CA GLU A 70 3.37 -9.85 -21.72
C GLU A 70 4.15 -9.96 -20.39
N ASN A 71 3.80 -9.19 -19.35
CA ASN A 71 4.57 -9.20 -18.09
C ASN A 71 3.75 -8.82 -16.82
N PRO A 72 2.96 -9.76 -16.27
CA PRO A 72 2.06 -9.49 -15.15
C PRO A 72 2.77 -9.00 -13.87
N ILE A 73 3.99 -9.46 -13.62
CA ILE A 73 4.79 -9.02 -12.46
C ILE A 73 5.21 -7.55 -12.60
N GLN A 74 5.65 -7.14 -13.79
CA GLN A 74 6.06 -5.74 -14.04
C GLN A 74 4.86 -4.79 -13.99
N ASP A 75 3.72 -5.21 -14.53
CA ASP A 75 2.48 -4.44 -14.48
C ASP A 75 1.98 -4.27 -13.05
N ALA A 76 1.96 -5.36 -12.26
CA ALA A 76 1.66 -5.29 -10.84
C ALA A 76 2.65 -4.36 -10.12
N LEU A 77 3.95 -4.48 -10.38
CA LEU A 77 4.96 -3.62 -9.77
C LEU A 77 4.69 -2.13 -10.04
N LYS A 78 4.38 -1.77 -11.29
CA LYS A 78 4.05 -0.40 -11.68
C LYS A 78 2.79 0.11 -10.96
N ASN A 79 1.75 -0.73 -10.87
CA ASN A 79 0.51 -0.40 -10.18
C ASN A 79 0.75 -0.15 -8.69
N TYR A 80 1.42 -1.07 -8.00
CA TYR A 80 1.76 -0.93 -6.58
C TYR A 80 2.61 0.31 -6.31
N GLN A 81 3.60 0.61 -7.16
CA GLN A 81 4.40 1.84 -7.05
C GLN A 81 3.56 3.12 -7.22
N SER A 82 2.63 3.11 -8.19
CA SER A 82 1.74 4.24 -8.44
C SER A 82 0.85 4.51 -7.23
N VAL A 83 0.22 3.47 -6.68
CA VAL A 83 -0.64 3.59 -5.50
C VAL A 83 0.14 4.09 -4.29
N ARG A 84 1.34 3.53 -4.04
CA ARG A 84 2.22 4.01 -2.95
C ARG A 84 2.54 5.50 -3.08
N LYS A 85 2.89 5.97 -4.29
CA LYS A 85 3.18 7.39 -4.56
C LYS A 85 1.96 8.28 -4.30
N SER A 86 0.77 7.85 -4.71
CA SER A 86 -0.47 8.59 -4.46
C SER A 86 -0.77 8.71 -2.97
N VAL A 87 -0.70 7.61 -2.21
CA VAL A 87 -0.94 7.62 -0.75
C VAL A 87 0.09 8.51 -0.03
N GLN A 88 1.36 8.45 -0.46
CA GLN A 88 2.42 9.30 0.06
C GLN A 88 2.11 10.80 -0.17
N LYS A 89 1.74 11.16 -1.40
CA LYS A 89 1.41 12.55 -1.76
C LYS A 89 0.24 13.08 -0.93
N GLU A 90 -0.80 12.28 -0.75
CA GLU A 90 -1.94 12.65 0.10
C GLU A 90 -1.55 12.85 1.57
N LEU A 91 -0.67 12.00 2.10
CA LEU A 91 -0.19 12.10 3.46
C LEU A 91 0.63 13.39 3.67
N GLU A 92 1.46 13.77 2.70
CA GLU A 92 2.23 15.01 2.70
C GLU A 92 1.35 16.25 2.60
N GLN A 93 0.32 16.22 1.75
CA GLN A 93 -0.67 17.29 1.65
C GLN A 93 -1.43 17.46 2.97
N PHE A 94 -1.86 16.36 3.60
CA PHE A 94 -2.52 16.39 4.89
C PHE A 94 -1.62 16.99 5.98
N ARG A 95 -0.34 16.61 6.02
CA ARG A 95 0.66 17.18 6.94
C ARG A 95 0.87 18.68 6.72
N SER A 96 1.00 19.10 5.46
CA SER A 96 1.23 20.50 5.08
C SER A 96 0.04 21.39 5.44
N LYS A 97 -1.20 20.91 5.25
CA LYS A 97 -2.43 21.61 5.64
C LYS A 97 -2.52 21.79 7.17
N LYS A 98 -2.19 20.75 7.95
CA LYS A 98 -2.21 20.80 9.42
C LYS A 98 -1.11 21.71 10.00
N GLY A 99 0.04 21.80 9.35
CA GLY A 99 1.13 22.72 9.72
C GLY A 99 0.74 24.20 9.59
N ARG A 100 -0.13 24.54 8.63
CA ARG A 100 -0.64 25.91 8.46
C ARG A 100 -1.67 26.33 9.52
N THR A 101 -2.45 25.38 10.06
CA THR A 101 -3.47 25.68 11.08
C THR A 101 -2.88 25.95 12.46
N GLN A 102 -1.63 25.55 12.75
CA GLN A 102 -1.00 25.75 14.06
C GLN A 102 -0.18 27.05 14.19
N LEU A 103 -0.05 27.87 13.14
CA LEU A 103 0.74 29.10 13.18
C LEU A 103 -0.03 30.37 13.59
N LYS A 104 -1.27 30.26 14.09
CA LYS A 104 -2.03 31.39 14.65
C LYS A 104 -2.61 31.04 16.02
N THR A 105 -1.76 31.06 17.04
CA THR A 105 -2.20 31.40 18.41
C THR A 105 -1.20 32.42 18.98
N PRO A 106 -1.65 33.64 19.36
CA PRO A 106 -0.83 34.56 20.14
C PRO A 106 -0.62 33.99 21.55
N PRO A 107 0.52 34.26 22.21
CA PRO A 107 0.67 33.98 23.62
C PRO A 107 -0.16 35.01 24.41
N SER A 108 -1.13 34.55 25.20
CA SER A 108 -1.65 35.33 26.31
C SER A 108 -1.55 34.51 27.57
N SER A 109 -0.57 34.90 28.38
CA SER A 109 -0.45 34.56 29.78
C SER A 109 -1.66 35.07 30.54
N SER A 110 -2.27 34.23 31.38
CA SER A 110 -2.46 34.50 32.82
C SER A 110 -3.40 33.48 33.47
N ASN A 111 -3.05 33.15 34.71
CA ASN A 111 -3.66 32.17 35.59
C ASN A 111 -5.18 32.34 35.79
N SER A 112 -5.88 31.22 35.91
CA SER A 112 -6.98 31.08 36.86
C SER A 112 -7.08 29.63 37.35
N LEU A 113 -6.91 29.47 38.67
CA LEU A 113 -7.19 28.26 39.42
C LEU A 113 -8.71 28.05 39.46
N ARG A 114 -9.23 26.90 38.96
CA ARG A 114 -10.42 26.26 39.55
C ARG A 114 -10.62 24.81 39.10
N GLU A 115 -10.33 23.94 40.05
CA GLU A 115 -10.99 22.67 40.38
C GLU A 115 -12.42 22.49 39.82
N THR A 116 -12.66 21.37 39.12
CA THR A 116 -13.72 20.39 39.41
C THR A 116 -13.54 19.19 38.47
N GLN A 117 -13.04 18.08 39.03
CA GLN A 117 -13.22 16.75 38.48
C GLN A 117 -14.71 16.41 38.45
N ARG A 118 -15.24 16.13 37.26
CA ARG A 118 -16.37 15.22 37.11
C ARG A 118 -16.13 14.33 35.90
N SER A 119 -15.62 13.14 36.20
CA SER A 119 -15.53 12.02 35.27
C SER A 119 -16.92 11.65 34.78
N GLN A 120 -17.12 11.68 33.46
CA GLN A 120 -18.12 10.84 32.81
C GLN A 120 -17.57 10.38 31.46
N PRO A 121 -17.57 9.06 31.17
CA PRO A 121 -16.99 8.50 29.98
C PRO A 121 -18.05 8.48 28.88
N THR A 122 -18.11 9.51 28.05
CA THR A 122 -18.77 9.42 26.76
C THR A 122 -17.71 9.15 25.71
N GLY A 123 -17.84 7.99 25.06
CA GLY A 123 -16.94 7.46 24.05
C GLY A 123 -16.65 8.51 22.98
N GLY A 124 -15.47 9.11 23.07
CA GLY A 124 -14.88 9.85 21.99
C GLY A 124 -14.22 8.85 21.05
N GLU A 125 -14.90 8.51 19.96
CA GLU A 125 -14.19 8.08 18.75
C GLU A 125 -13.16 9.16 18.43
N ASN A 126 -11.91 8.81 18.72
CA ASN A 126 -10.77 9.69 18.62
C ASN A 126 -10.56 10.01 17.12
N PRO A 127 -10.50 11.28 16.68
CA PRO A 127 -10.22 11.64 15.29
C PRO A 127 -8.74 11.39 14.88
N LYS A 128 -8.04 10.44 15.52
CA LYS A 128 -6.65 10.05 15.22
C LYS A 128 -6.52 9.09 14.03
N SER A 129 -7.63 8.59 13.50
CA SER A 129 -7.63 7.44 12.57
C SER A 129 -7.06 7.73 11.17
N GLY A 130 -7.06 8.98 10.69
CA GLY A 130 -6.67 9.27 9.30
C GLY A 130 -5.16 9.29 8.99
N LYS A 131 -4.30 9.63 9.96
CA LYS A 131 -2.82 9.66 9.77
C LYS A 131 -2.18 8.30 10.05
N GLY A 132 -2.73 7.55 11.01
CA GLY A 132 -2.29 6.19 11.32
C GLY A 132 -2.58 5.22 10.18
N SER A 133 -3.81 5.26 9.63
CA SER A 133 -4.24 4.35 8.57
C SER A 133 -3.45 4.53 7.26
N LYS A 134 -3.17 5.77 6.85
CA LYS A 134 -2.38 6.04 5.63
C LYS A 134 -0.93 5.58 5.75
N GLY A 135 -0.31 5.76 6.92
CA GLY A 135 1.03 5.25 7.20
C GLY A 135 1.06 3.71 7.15
N GLN A 136 0.10 3.06 7.79
CA GLN A 136 -0.02 1.60 7.77
C GLN A 136 -0.22 1.03 6.36
N LEU A 137 -0.99 1.73 5.51
CA LEU A 137 -1.17 1.34 4.12
C LEU A 137 0.12 1.47 3.32
N ILE A 138 0.88 2.56 3.49
CA ILE A 138 2.21 2.70 2.86
C ILE A 138 3.11 1.55 3.30
N ASP A 139 3.08 1.22 4.58
CA ASP A 139 3.93 0.18 5.13
C ASP A 139 3.56 -1.22 4.58
N GLU A 140 2.26 -1.49 4.41
CA GLU A 140 1.79 -2.73 3.75
C GLU A 140 2.17 -2.79 2.27
N LEU A 141 2.05 -1.67 1.55
CA LEU A 141 2.48 -1.57 0.16
C LEU A 141 3.98 -1.80 0.02
N ASP A 142 4.79 -1.30 0.95
CA ASP A 142 6.24 -1.50 0.96
C ASP A 142 6.63 -2.97 1.22
N LEU A 143 5.89 -3.68 2.07
CA LEU A 143 6.09 -5.14 2.23
C LEU A 143 5.89 -5.88 0.90
N ARG A 144 4.75 -5.62 0.23
CA ARG A 144 4.34 -6.26 -1.03
C ARG A 144 5.27 -5.86 -2.19
N LEU A 145 5.63 -4.59 -2.29
CA LEU A 145 6.60 -4.08 -3.27
C LEU A 145 7.96 -4.75 -3.13
N GLY A 146 8.43 -4.95 -1.89
CA GLY A 146 9.66 -5.68 -1.65
C GLY A 146 9.60 -7.08 -2.26
N ILE A 147 8.52 -7.83 -2.03
CA ILE A 147 8.33 -9.17 -2.61
C ILE A 147 8.31 -9.11 -4.14
N LEU A 148 7.63 -8.14 -4.75
CA LEU A 148 7.63 -7.96 -6.21
C LEU A 148 9.04 -7.69 -6.75
N TYR A 149 9.84 -6.84 -6.10
CA TYR A 149 11.22 -6.59 -6.52
C TYR A 149 12.09 -7.86 -6.49
N THR A 150 11.81 -8.81 -5.59
CA THR A 150 12.53 -10.08 -5.58
C THR A 150 12.26 -10.93 -6.81
N GLN A 151 11.12 -10.75 -7.47
CA GLN A 151 10.77 -11.44 -8.70
C GLN A 151 11.37 -10.77 -9.94
N THR A 152 11.63 -9.45 -9.89
CA THR A 152 12.14 -8.68 -11.03
C THR A 152 13.66 -8.56 -11.09
N LYS A 153 14.41 -9.50 -10.47
CA LYS A 153 15.88 -9.50 -10.31
C LYS A 153 16.47 -8.34 -9.47
N ASP A 154 15.63 -7.48 -8.89
CA ASP A 154 16.03 -6.31 -8.09
C ASP A 154 16.04 -6.61 -6.58
N LYS A 155 16.75 -7.68 -6.18
CA LYS A 155 16.87 -8.12 -4.77
C LYS A 155 17.36 -6.99 -3.84
N ASN A 156 18.30 -6.17 -4.30
CA ASN A 156 18.82 -5.03 -3.52
C ASN A 156 17.74 -3.99 -3.22
N LYS A 157 16.86 -3.73 -4.19
CA LYS A 157 15.76 -2.79 -4.02
C LYS A 157 14.73 -3.32 -3.01
N ALA A 158 14.46 -4.62 -3.03
CA ALA A 158 13.62 -5.27 -2.02
C ALA A 158 14.17 -5.06 -0.60
N LEU A 159 15.46 -5.37 -0.40
CA LEU A 159 16.14 -5.20 0.89
C LEU A 159 16.14 -3.75 1.35
N GLN A 160 16.36 -2.80 0.44
CA GLN A 160 16.29 -1.38 0.74
C GLN A 160 14.88 -0.96 1.18
N THR A 161 13.83 -1.39 0.46
CA THR A 161 12.44 -1.08 0.79
C THR A 161 12.08 -1.56 2.20
N TRP A 162 12.40 -2.80 2.56
CA TRP A 162 12.12 -3.31 3.90
C TRP A 162 12.99 -2.67 4.98
N THR A 163 14.26 -2.35 4.68
CA THR A 163 15.12 -1.64 5.63
C THR A 163 14.55 -0.24 5.94
N GLN A 164 14.14 0.50 4.92
CA GLN A 164 13.50 1.81 5.09
C GLN A 164 12.20 1.72 5.89
N LEU A 165 11.42 0.66 5.70
CA LEU A 165 10.21 0.39 6.48
C LEU A 165 10.51 0.34 7.99
N THR A 166 11.55 -0.41 8.37
CA THR A 166 11.94 -0.57 9.78
C THR A 166 12.47 0.72 10.42
N GLN A 167 12.91 1.68 9.60
CA GLN A 167 13.47 2.97 10.03
C GLN A 167 12.50 4.14 9.88
N SER A 168 11.31 3.91 9.31
CA SER A 168 10.34 4.96 9.01
C SER A 168 9.81 5.64 10.28
N PRO A 169 9.54 6.96 10.28
CA PRO A 169 8.84 7.62 11.39
C PRO A 169 7.43 7.05 11.67
N HIS A 170 6.87 6.32 10.71
CA HIS A 170 5.62 5.57 10.87
C HIS A 170 5.81 4.21 11.56
N ALA A 171 7.05 3.71 11.65
CA ALA A 171 7.37 2.43 12.23
C ALA A 171 6.81 2.28 13.64
N GLN A 172 6.75 3.36 14.45
CA GLN A 172 6.15 3.35 15.79
C GLN A 172 4.66 2.95 15.82
N ALA A 173 3.88 3.32 14.79
CA ALA A 173 2.48 2.88 14.67
C ALA A 173 2.37 1.46 14.07
N SER A 174 3.43 1.00 13.41
CA SER A 174 3.50 -0.25 12.65
C SER A 174 4.37 -1.33 13.31
N LEU A 175 4.78 -1.09 14.58
CA LEU A 175 5.71 -1.95 15.34
C LEU A 175 5.17 -3.37 15.54
N GLN A 176 3.85 -3.55 15.56
CA GLN A 176 3.26 -4.83 15.91
C GLN A 176 3.13 -5.79 14.73
N LYS A 177 2.96 -5.29 13.49
CA LYS A 177 2.65 -6.12 12.33
C LYS A 177 3.70 -6.01 11.23
N GLN A 178 3.96 -4.79 10.74
CA GLN A 178 4.74 -4.59 9.53
C GLN A 178 6.25 -4.71 9.77
N VAL A 179 6.75 -4.18 10.90
CA VAL A 179 8.19 -4.23 11.22
C VAL A 179 8.72 -5.66 11.36
N PRO A 180 8.10 -6.55 12.17
CA PRO A 180 8.55 -7.95 12.27
C PRO A 180 8.47 -8.68 10.92
N THR A 181 7.46 -8.37 10.10
CA THR A 181 7.29 -8.97 8.78
C THR A 181 8.41 -8.53 7.83
N ALA A 182 8.75 -7.25 7.79
CA ALA A 182 9.86 -6.74 7.00
C ALA A 182 11.21 -7.31 7.43
N GLN A 183 11.42 -7.51 8.74
CA GLN A 183 12.64 -8.15 9.25
C GLN A 183 12.72 -9.62 8.80
N ALA A 184 11.62 -10.37 8.91
CA ALA A 184 11.56 -11.76 8.44
C ALA A 184 11.84 -11.84 6.92
N LEU A 185 11.17 -11.01 6.12
CA LEU A 185 11.39 -10.94 4.67
C LEU A 185 12.83 -10.52 4.33
N SER A 186 13.37 -9.50 5.00
CA SER A 186 14.76 -9.07 4.80
C SER A 186 15.76 -10.19 5.09
N GLY A 187 15.54 -10.97 6.15
CA GLY A 187 16.37 -12.14 6.47
C GLY A 187 16.34 -13.20 5.38
N LEU A 188 15.15 -13.56 4.88
CA LEU A 188 14.97 -14.59 3.84
C LEU A 188 15.63 -14.27 2.50
N TRP A 189 15.72 -12.98 2.19
CA TRP A 189 16.36 -12.48 0.98
C TRP A 189 17.69 -11.78 1.25
N LYS A 190 18.32 -11.98 2.41
CA LYS A 190 19.71 -11.54 2.61
C LYS A 190 20.67 -12.48 1.89
N ASP A 191 21.93 -12.05 1.80
CA ASP A 191 23.05 -12.90 1.40
C ASP A 191 24.16 -12.81 2.47
N PRO A 192 24.42 -13.86 3.27
CA PRO A 192 23.71 -15.14 3.30
C PRO A 192 22.28 -15.00 3.86
N PRO A 193 21.34 -15.90 3.49
CA PRO A 193 19.99 -15.91 4.06
C PRO A 193 20.02 -16.15 5.58
N GLN A 194 19.16 -15.43 6.30
CA GLN A 194 19.00 -15.54 7.75
C GLN A 194 17.52 -15.80 8.08
N ILE A 195 17.23 -16.99 8.59
CA ILE A 195 15.87 -17.36 9.00
C ILE A 195 15.68 -16.93 10.45
N LEU A 196 14.76 -15.99 10.69
CA LEU A 196 14.43 -15.55 12.05
C LEU A 196 13.47 -16.54 12.73
N PRO A 197 13.52 -16.66 14.07
CA PRO A 197 12.52 -17.41 14.82
C PRO A 197 11.10 -16.93 14.49
N ASN A 198 10.14 -17.86 14.44
CA ASN A 198 8.73 -17.57 14.16
C ASN A 198 8.45 -16.94 12.78
N SER A 199 9.41 -16.95 11.85
CA SER A 199 9.22 -16.39 10.49
C SER A 199 7.98 -16.95 9.81
N GLU A 200 7.75 -18.27 9.89
CA GLU A 200 6.55 -18.91 9.32
C GLU A 200 5.25 -18.33 9.89
N GLN A 201 5.15 -18.19 11.21
CA GLN A 201 3.96 -17.64 11.88
C GLN A 201 3.74 -16.16 11.53
N ILE A 202 4.82 -15.37 11.50
CA ILE A 202 4.77 -13.95 11.14
C ILE A 202 4.27 -13.79 9.70
N LEU A 203 4.81 -14.56 8.75
CA LEU A 203 4.41 -14.49 7.35
C LEU A 203 2.96 -14.95 7.16
N ASN A 204 2.55 -16.04 7.81
CA ASN A 204 1.17 -16.53 7.75
C ASN A 204 0.15 -15.54 8.31
N LYS A 205 0.49 -14.83 9.39
CA LYS A 205 -0.41 -13.87 10.04
C LYS A 205 -0.52 -12.55 9.27
N ASN A 206 0.57 -12.13 8.62
CA ASN A 206 0.70 -10.75 8.18
C ASN A 206 0.67 -10.57 6.66
N LEU A 207 0.89 -11.64 5.88
CA LEU A 207 0.75 -11.66 4.44
C LEU A 207 -0.48 -12.47 4.03
N ALA A 208 -1.03 -12.16 2.87
CA ALA A 208 -2.16 -12.86 2.28
C ALA A 208 -1.91 -13.11 0.78
N GLY A 209 -2.68 -14.04 0.21
CA GLY A 209 -2.64 -14.36 -1.22
C GLY A 209 -1.25 -14.73 -1.73
N TRP A 210 -0.98 -14.33 -2.98
CA TRP A 210 0.25 -14.56 -3.72
C TRP A 210 1.50 -14.15 -2.94
N PHE A 211 1.47 -13.01 -2.25
CA PHE A 211 2.59 -12.54 -1.44
C PHE A 211 2.96 -13.51 -0.30
N ARG A 212 1.94 -14.10 0.33
CA ARG A 212 2.15 -15.13 1.37
C ARG A 212 2.76 -16.38 0.76
N PHE A 213 2.24 -16.85 -0.36
CA PHE A 213 2.76 -18.04 -1.06
C PHE A 213 4.22 -17.87 -1.45
N LYS A 214 4.59 -16.73 -2.07
CA LYS A 214 6.00 -16.45 -2.41
C LYS A 214 6.92 -16.38 -1.18
N ALA A 215 6.46 -15.77 -0.10
CA ALA A 215 7.24 -15.69 1.14
C ALA A 215 7.47 -17.05 1.80
N LEU A 216 6.41 -17.86 1.92
CA LEU A 216 6.48 -19.19 2.51
C LEU A 216 7.25 -20.17 1.63
N SER A 217 7.07 -20.12 0.31
CA SER A 217 7.83 -20.95 -0.62
C SER A 217 9.33 -20.68 -0.47
N ARG A 218 9.75 -19.41 -0.41
CA ARG A 218 11.16 -19.05 -0.16
C ARG A 218 11.66 -19.61 1.18
N LEU A 219 10.87 -19.43 2.25
CA LEU A 219 11.20 -19.93 3.59
C LEU A 219 11.39 -21.46 3.58
N TYR A 220 10.44 -22.21 3.03
CA TYR A 220 10.49 -23.67 3.04
C TYR A 220 11.61 -24.22 2.15
N ASN A 221 11.91 -23.57 1.03
CA ASN A 221 13.08 -23.92 0.21
C ASN A 221 14.39 -23.73 0.99
N LEU A 222 14.55 -22.63 1.74
CA LEU A 222 15.73 -22.40 2.57
C LEU A 222 15.83 -23.39 3.74
N GLN A 223 14.70 -23.87 4.24
CA GLN A 223 14.62 -24.91 5.28
C GLN A 223 14.69 -26.34 4.71
N GLN A 224 14.77 -26.50 3.38
CA GLN A 224 14.75 -27.80 2.70
C GLN A 224 13.51 -28.66 3.01
N ARG A 225 12.37 -28.02 3.30
CA ARG A 225 11.09 -28.70 3.60
C ARG A 225 10.27 -28.93 2.33
N GLN A 226 10.71 -29.87 1.49
CA GLN A 226 10.09 -30.08 0.18
C GLN A 226 8.60 -30.49 0.26
N ASP A 227 8.21 -31.31 1.22
CA ASP A 227 6.81 -31.69 1.41
C ASP A 227 5.92 -30.46 1.71
N ALA A 228 6.45 -29.51 2.48
CA ALA A 228 5.75 -28.26 2.77
C ALA A 228 5.66 -27.35 1.54
N VAL A 229 6.67 -27.35 0.66
CA VAL A 229 6.62 -26.64 -0.62
C VAL A 229 5.54 -27.23 -1.53
N GLN A 230 5.48 -28.56 -1.66
CA GLN A 230 4.46 -29.23 -2.49
C GLN A 230 3.05 -28.96 -1.99
N ASN A 231 2.81 -29.09 -0.67
CA ASN A 231 1.52 -28.78 -0.07
C ASN A 231 1.12 -27.31 -0.27
N LEU A 232 2.09 -26.40 -0.17
CA LEU A 232 1.85 -24.97 -0.40
C LEU A 232 1.45 -24.69 -1.86
N GLN A 233 2.11 -25.34 -2.82
CA GLN A 233 1.80 -25.20 -4.25
C GLN A 233 0.40 -25.72 -4.58
N MET A 234 0.01 -26.88 -4.03
CA MET A 234 -1.35 -27.39 -4.22
C MET A 234 -2.40 -26.40 -3.70
N SER A 235 -2.18 -25.82 -2.52
CA SER A 235 -3.07 -24.79 -1.96
C SER A 235 -3.11 -23.50 -2.79
N GLU A 236 -1.99 -23.09 -3.40
CA GLU A 236 -1.92 -21.94 -4.30
C GLU A 236 -2.75 -22.19 -5.57
N GLN A 237 -2.65 -23.39 -6.15
CA GLN A 237 -3.42 -23.78 -7.36
C GLN A 237 -4.94 -23.85 -7.08
N GLU A 238 -5.36 -24.41 -5.95
CA GLU A 238 -6.78 -24.39 -5.53
C GLU A 238 -7.31 -22.95 -5.42
N THR A 239 -6.51 -22.06 -4.81
CA THR A 239 -6.88 -20.65 -4.67
C THR A 239 -6.97 -19.95 -6.03
N ALA A 240 -5.99 -20.18 -6.92
CA ALA A 240 -5.97 -19.59 -8.25
C ALA A 240 -7.15 -20.06 -9.12
N SER A 241 -7.51 -21.35 -9.05
CA SER A 241 -8.66 -21.91 -9.78
C SER A 241 -9.99 -21.33 -9.31
N SER A 242 -10.19 -21.20 -7.99
CA SER A 242 -11.42 -20.60 -7.43
C SER A 242 -11.61 -19.14 -7.86
N ALA A 243 -10.51 -18.39 -8.01
CA ALA A 243 -10.55 -17.01 -8.45
C ALA A 243 -11.00 -16.84 -9.91
N PHE A 244 -10.91 -17.91 -10.72
CA PHE A 244 -11.35 -17.93 -12.12
C PHE A 244 -12.78 -18.42 -12.31
N CYS A 245 -13.27 -19.32 -11.44
CA CYS A 245 -14.60 -19.94 -11.60
C CYS A 245 -15.77 -19.10 -11.04
N ASP A 246 -15.52 -18.05 -10.26
CA ASP A 246 -16.56 -17.19 -9.66
C ASP A 246 -17.03 -16.02 -10.55
N CYS A 247 -16.81 -16.08 -11.88
CA CYS A 247 -17.27 -15.07 -12.85
C CYS A 247 -18.57 -15.45 -13.56
#